data_AF-A0AAW6U194-F1
#
_entry.id   AF-A0AAW6U194-F1
#
_cell.length_a   1.000
_cell.length_b   1.000
_cell.length_c   1.000
_cell.angle_alpha   90.00
_cell.angle_beta   90.00
_cell.angle_gamma   90.00
#
_symmetry.space_group_name_H-M   'P 1'
#
loop_
_entity.id
_entity.type
_entity.pdbx_description
1 polymer ?
#
loop_
_entity_poly.entity_id
_entity_poly.type
_entity_poly.pdbx_seq_one_letter_code
_entity_poly.pdbx_strand_id
1 'polypeptide(L)'
;MRLTTRVRSGVVRRYLPFLAVALATYALAGTLQTVPFAGACAYGKASGDARPAVTAPPESFFEMIAAGRPGRRRGDPVDMAIYREFHKKHIDVQGMPVLASAEVADEALRRTYEIVTHMLAGRPDILADMVERGMYLIIIGKDQVYTDMPENRNAPNPDYLNERVRGTGGHPTSFGEENLLSLPIDRYDDESIAVHEFCHTIDSALRRVEPEWNDRRMAAYRNAVEKGLYKDTYTISNPAEYWCEIAQAYFDCNRVNNWNHGPIGKREQLKIYDPEGYELVRSTFNLSPEQDWRYSWLQPLPNVIAPPVRFHIDPYYTKFTWAREFTVLGRRASDEALLKANDTIRKMFAYRHDILKALIAEDLRLVVLGPGESLADLPEYPEMAERGVDHTGRYLEYTPGLNVLAVDQANVLSDLARDPYATECQVIRVFAKALYHVTATRPVDPNWENRRRDVQQYELRVQRMDVRFDERLKALYDDAMSRGLWKGTVAVHNRAEYWTEGVLAYFDAVGQGVCPNDAAAPIATREALKAYDPGLFELVETTMAYKGKVDWRYRL
;
A
#
# COMPACT_ATOMS: atom_id res chain seq x y z
N MET A 1 -54.60 33.46 0.11
CA MET A 1 -54.05 33.92 -1.19
C MET A 1 -53.50 32.67 -1.89
N ARG A 2 -54.27 31.93 -2.73
CA ARG A 2 -54.25 31.98 -4.23
C ARG A 2 -52.84 32.27 -4.78
N LEU A 3 -52.20 31.51 -5.68
CA LEU A 3 -52.61 30.52 -6.68
C LEU A 3 -51.33 29.77 -7.18
N THR A 4 -51.40 28.44 -7.25
CA THR A 4 -51.02 27.53 -8.35
C THR A 4 -49.87 27.81 -9.36
N THR A 5 -49.10 26.73 -9.61
CA THR A 5 -48.58 26.21 -10.92
C THR A 5 -47.52 27.04 -11.67
N ARG A 6 -46.52 26.49 -12.38
CA ARG A 6 -46.58 25.38 -13.37
C ARG A 6 -45.17 24.95 -13.80
N VAL A 7 -45.05 23.66 -14.10
CA VAL A 7 -43.97 22.97 -14.83
C VAL A 7 -43.94 23.38 -16.32
N ARG A 8 -42.76 23.41 -16.97
CA ARG A 8 -42.46 22.72 -18.26
C ARG A 8 -41.15 23.15 -18.97
N SER A 9 -40.37 22.13 -19.33
CA SER A 9 -39.73 21.85 -20.65
C SER A 9 -38.61 22.79 -21.13
N GLY A 10 -37.58 22.38 -21.86
CA GLY A 10 -37.21 21.12 -22.51
C GLY A 10 -36.14 21.43 -23.56
N VAL A 11 -35.18 20.50 -23.72
CA VAL A 11 -34.58 20.03 -24.99
C VAL A 11 -33.92 21.03 -25.98
N VAL A 12 -32.58 20.92 -26.06
CA VAL A 12 -31.69 20.77 -27.24
C VAL A 12 -31.70 21.83 -28.36
N ARG A 13 -30.51 22.41 -28.62
CA ARG A 13 -29.92 22.44 -29.98
C ARG A 13 -28.41 22.69 -30.00
N ARG A 14 -27.70 21.79 -30.68
CA ARG A 14 -26.31 21.89 -31.16
C ARG A 14 -26.20 22.95 -32.25
N TYR A 15 -25.08 23.67 -32.32
CA TYR A 15 -24.46 24.12 -33.58
C TYR A 15 -22.93 24.26 -33.41
N LEU A 16 -22.18 23.48 -34.19
CA LEU A 16 -20.83 23.77 -34.67
C LEU A 16 -20.98 24.61 -35.97
N PRO A 17 -20.02 25.48 -36.37
CA PRO A 17 -18.91 24.97 -37.19
C PRO A 17 -17.55 25.74 -37.11
N PHE A 18 -16.49 25.01 -37.52
CA PHE A 18 -15.26 25.37 -38.24
C PHE A 18 -14.81 26.85 -38.40
N LEU A 19 -13.51 27.12 -38.15
CA LEU A 19 -12.60 27.69 -39.16
C LEU A 19 -11.11 27.43 -38.84
N ALA A 20 -10.28 27.46 -39.87
CA ALA A 20 -8.97 26.82 -39.99
C ALA A 20 -7.80 27.82 -40.12
N VAL A 21 -6.59 27.34 -39.78
CA VAL A 21 -5.24 27.59 -40.37
C VAL A 21 -4.65 29.02 -40.37
N ALA A 22 -3.45 29.15 -39.77
CA ALA A 22 -2.29 29.79 -40.41
C ALA A 22 -0.97 29.42 -39.69
N LEU A 23 -0.10 28.70 -40.42
CA LEU A 23 1.33 28.48 -40.15
C LEU A 23 2.12 29.62 -40.78
N ALA A 24 3.08 30.21 -40.07
CA ALA A 24 4.06 31.11 -40.64
C ALA A 24 5.47 30.80 -40.10
N THR A 25 6.27 30.19 -40.97
CA THR A 25 7.72 30.00 -40.88
C THR A 25 8.43 31.28 -41.31
N TYR A 26 9.41 31.75 -40.54
CA TYR A 26 10.41 32.70 -41.01
C TYR A 26 11.81 32.07 -40.91
N ALA A 27 12.41 31.86 -42.07
CA ALA A 27 13.83 31.64 -42.24
C ALA A 27 14.47 32.96 -42.68
N LEU A 28 15.55 33.38 -42.02
CA LEU A 28 16.44 34.40 -42.55
C LEU A 28 17.89 33.90 -42.42
N ALA A 29 18.54 33.77 -43.57
CA ALA A 29 19.97 33.56 -43.71
C ALA A 29 20.69 34.91 -43.65
N GLY A 30 21.82 34.97 -42.96
CA GLY A 30 22.73 36.12 -42.94
C GLY A 30 24.13 35.68 -42.54
N THR A 31 25.08 35.85 -43.45
CA THR A 31 26.49 35.43 -43.37
C THR A 31 27.38 36.43 -42.60
N LEU A 32 28.18 35.87 -41.68
CA LEU A 32 29.59 36.15 -41.32
C LEU A 32 30.08 37.60 -41.10
N GLN A 33 30.51 37.88 -39.87
CA GLN A 33 31.79 38.57 -39.56
C GLN A 33 32.40 38.00 -38.28
N THR A 34 33.67 37.63 -38.35
CA THR A 34 34.50 37.02 -37.30
C THR A 34 35.36 38.07 -36.59
N VAL A 35 35.36 38.09 -35.25
CA VAL A 35 36.46 38.62 -34.42
C VAL A 35 36.53 37.77 -33.12
N PRO A 36 37.71 37.32 -32.66
CA PRO A 36 37.82 36.27 -31.65
C PRO A 36 37.77 36.86 -30.23
N PHE A 37 36.96 36.25 -29.36
CA PHE A 37 37.17 36.33 -27.92
C PHE A 37 37.30 34.92 -27.35
N ALA A 38 38.49 34.64 -26.83
CA ALA A 38 38.85 33.39 -26.19
C ALA A 38 38.11 33.25 -24.85
N GLY A 39 37.63 32.03 -24.56
CA GLY A 39 37.05 31.69 -23.26
C GLY A 39 35.86 30.72 -23.34
N ALA A 40 35.92 29.68 -24.18
CA ALA A 40 34.93 28.60 -24.15
C ALA A 40 35.52 27.41 -23.39
N CYS A 41 35.10 27.22 -22.14
CA CYS A 41 35.09 25.88 -21.55
C CYS A 41 34.14 25.03 -22.38
N ALA A 42 34.68 24.01 -23.03
CA ALA A 42 33.93 23.07 -23.82
C ALA A 42 32.90 22.35 -22.94
N TYR A 43 31.62 22.72 -23.06
CA TYR A 43 30.52 21.82 -22.75
C TYR A 43 30.54 20.71 -23.81
N GLY A 44 31.33 19.66 -23.55
CA GLY A 44 31.25 18.42 -24.28
C GLY A 44 29.88 17.79 -24.00
N LYS A 45 29.12 17.52 -25.07
CA LYS A 45 28.00 16.58 -25.02
C LYS A 45 28.54 15.21 -24.60
N ALA A 46 28.45 14.89 -23.32
CA ALA A 46 28.62 13.53 -22.83
C ALA A 46 27.31 12.77 -23.12
N SER A 47 27.34 11.95 -24.17
CA SER A 47 26.39 10.86 -24.36
C SER A 47 27.03 9.61 -23.76
N GLY A 48 26.72 9.38 -22.50
CA GLY A 48 27.16 8.27 -21.66
C GLY A 48 26.45 8.47 -20.32
N ASP A 49 25.80 7.44 -19.80
CA ASP A 49 25.00 7.53 -18.58
C ASP A 49 25.87 8.08 -17.42
N ALA A 50 25.75 9.37 -17.12
CA ALA A 50 26.64 10.13 -16.25
C ALA A 50 26.35 9.88 -14.76
N ARG A 51 25.96 8.65 -14.42
CA ARG A 51 25.64 8.24 -13.05
C ARG A 51 26.94 7.91 -12.31
N PRO A 52 27.09 8.36 -11.05
CA PRO A 52 28.25 7.98 -10.25
C PRO A 52 28.30 6.46 -10.05
N ALA A 53 29.51 5.91 -10.05
CA ALA A 53 29.73 4.50 -9.78
C ALA A 53 29.51 4.19 -8.29
N VAL A 54 29.03 2.99 -8.00
CA VAL A 54 29.02 2.46 -6.62
C VAL A 54 30.46 2.13 -6.22
N THR A 55 30.87 2.62 -5.06
CA THR A 55 32.23 2.55 -4.53
C THR A 55 32.22 2.11 -3.07
N ALA A 56 33.39 1.83 -2.49
CA ALA A 56 33.50 1.74 -1.03
C ALA A 56 33.32 3.13 -0.39
N PRO A 57 32.75 3.24 0.81
CA PRO A 57 32.60 4.52 1.49
C PRO A 57 33.96 5.22 1.69
N PRO A 58 34.07 6.51 1.34
CA PRO A 58 35.32 7.25 1.50
C PRO A 58 35.63 7.50 2.98
N GLU A 59 36.91 7.70 3.32
CA GLU A 59 37.32 7.99 4.70
C GLU A 59 36.64 9.25 5.26
N SER A 60 36.41 10.25 4.41
CA SER A 60 35.72 11.50 4.75
C SER A 60 34.30 11.28 5.30
N PHE A 61 33.59 10.22 4.87
CA PHE A 61 32.30 9.87 5.44
C PHE A 61 32.45 9.44 6.91
N PHE A 62 33.41 8.56 7.20
CA PHE A 62 33.64 8.08 8.55
C PHE A 62 34.15 9.20 9.48
N GLU A 63 34.98 10.10 8.96
CA GLU A 63 35.39 11.32 9.65
C GLU A 63 34.18 12.21 9.99
N MET A 64 33.24 12.39 9.05
CA MET A 64 32.01 13.13 9.28
C MET A 64 31.16 12.50 10.39
N ILE A 65 30.97 11.17 10.38
CA ILE A 65 30.23 10.48 11.45
C ILE A 65 30.93 10.62 12.81
N ALA A 66 32.26 10.47 12.84
CA ALA A 66 33.05 10.59 14.08
C ALA A 66 33.03 12.02 14.67
N ALA A 67 33.00 13.04 13.80
CA ALA A 67 32.86 14.44 14.19
C ALA A 67 31.48 14.75 14.78
N GLY A 68 30.45 13.99 14.39
CA GLY A 68 29.06 14.18 14.79
C GLY A 68 28.40 15.35 14.05
N ARG A 69 27.11 15.59 14.34
CA ARG A 69 26.34 16.60 13.62
C ARG A 69 26.83 18.02 13.91
N PRO A 70 27.10 18.85 12.88
CA PRO A 70 27.42 20.25 13.07
C PRO A 70 26.35 20.97 13.90
N GLY A 71 26.77 21.66 14.96
CA GLY A 71 25.88 22.48 15.81
C GLY A 71 25.00 21.72 16.81
N ARG A 72 25.15 20.40 16.98
CA ARG A 72 24.53 19.65 18.11
C ARG A 72 25.56 19.30 19.19
N ARG A 73 25.11 19.19 20.45
CA ARG A 73 25.92 18.61 21.53
C ARG A 73 26.32 17.19 21.13
N ARG A 74 27.60 16.86 21.32
CA ARG A 74 28.14 15.52 21.11
C ARG A 74 27.35 14.52 21.95
N GLY A 75 26.75 13.52 21.31
CA GLY A 75 26.14 12.38 21.99
C GLY A 75 27.22 11.41 22.49
N ASP A 76 26.81 10.21 22.88
CA ASP A 76 27.73 9.13 23.19
C ASP A 76 28.67 8.85 21.99
N PRO A 77 29.93 8.46 22.23
CA PRO A 77 30.86 8.12 21.17
C PRO A 77 30.26 7.07 20.23
N VAL A 78 30.24 7.37 18.94
CA VAL A 78 29.84 6.40 17.91
C VAL A 78 30.94 5.35 17.79
N ASP A 79 30.57 4.07 17.84
CA ASP A 79 31.50 2.98 17.59
C ASP A 79 31.78 2.88 16.09
N MET A 80 32.87 3.53 15.66
CA MET A 80 33.28 3.58 14.26
C MET A 80 33.66 2.22 13.69
N ALA A 81 34.01 1.23 14.53
CA ALA A 81 34.29 -0.11 14.03
C ALA A 81 33.03 -0.73 13.42
N ILE A 82 31.88 -0.58 14.08
CA ILE A 82 30.59 -1.08 13.60
C ILE A 82 30.17 -0.41 12.30
N TYR A 83 30.34 0.90 12.17
CA TYR A 83 30.00 1.62 10.94
C TYR A 83 30.86 1.17 9.75
N ARG A 84 32.18 0.99 9.97
CA ARG A 84 33.10 0.49 8.93
C ARG A 84 32.87 -0.96 8.58
N GLU A 85 32.48 -1.77 9.56
CA GLU A 85 32.14 -3.17 9.36
C GLU A 85 30.85 -3.29 8.55
N PHE A 86 29.83 -2.50 8.87
CA PHE A 86 28.52 -2.57 8.25
C PHE A 86 28.47 -1.93 6.86
N HIS A 87 28.86 -0.66 6.73
CA HIS A 87 28.74 0.10 5.48
C HIS A 87 29.86 -0.25 4.51
N LYS A 88 29.51 -0.93 3.41
CA LYS A 88 30.47 -1.42 2.40
C LYS A 88 30.26 -0.82 1.02
N LYS A 89 29.10 -0.22 0.76
CA LYS A 89 28.75 0.40 -0.53
C LYS A 89 28.39 1.87 -0.33
N HIS A 90 28.74 2.67 -1.32
CA HIS A 90 28.54 4.10 -1.34
C HIS A 90 28.27 4.61 -2.76
N ILE A 91 27.35 5.56 -2.89
CA ILE A 91 27.22 6.42 -4.07
C ILE A 91 27.09 7.87 -3.62
N ASP A 92 27.75 8.78 -4.33
CA ASP A 92 27.68 10.22 -4.04
C ASP A 92 26.51 10.86 -4.83
N VAL A 93 25.63 11.56 -4.12
CA VAL A 93 24.53 12.34 -4.71
C VAL A 93 24.88 13.82 -4.61
N GLN A 94 25.79 14.27 -5.49
CA GLN A 94 26.25 15.66 -5.58
C GLN A 94 26.73 16.22 -4.23
N GLY A 95 27.55 15.43 -3.52
CA GLY A 95 28.08 15.74 -2.20
C GLY A 95 27.30 15.16 -1.02
N MET A 96 26.10 14.59 -1.25
CA MET A 96 25.34 13.88 -0.21
C MET A 96 25.61 12.37 -0.29
N PRO A 97 26.21 11.74 0.73
CA PRO A 97 26.51 10.31 0.71
C PRO A 97 25.25 9.44 0.82
N VAL A 98 25.20 8.35 0.07
CA VAL A 98 24.24 7.24 0.24
C VAL A 98 25.00 5.97 0.54
N LEU A 99 24.66 5.29 1.64
CA LEU A 99 25.42 4.15 2.17
C LEU A 99 24.55 2.90 2.25
N ALA A 100 25.19 1.74 2.12
CA ALA A 100 24.54 0.45 2.30
C ALA A 100 25.53 -0.64 2.74
N SER A 101 25.00 -1.75 3.25
CA SER A 101 25.76 -2.97 3.49
C SER A 101 26.19 -3.66 2.18
N ALA A 102 27.04 -4.68 2.28
CA ALA A 102 27.56 -5.38 1.11
C ALA A 102 26.48 -6.17 0.33
N GLU A 103 25.41 -6.60 0.99
CA GLU A 103 24.36 -7.44 0.40
C GLU A 103 23.35 -6.64 -0.43
N VAL A 104 23.21 -5.35 -0.17
CA VAL A 104 22.31 -4.45 -0.92
C VAL A 104 22.77 -4.34 -2.36
N ALA A 105 21.86 -4.49 -3.32
CA ALA A 105 22.16 -4.38 -4.75
C ALA A 105 22.64 -2.97 -5.13
N ASP A 106 23.61 -2.88 -6.03
CA ASP A 106 24.13 -1.59 -6.54
C ASP A 106 23.04 -0.76 -7.21
N GLU A 107 22.07 -1.44 -7.81
CA GLU A 107 20.88 -0.85 -8.43
C GLU A 107 20.06 -0.04 -7.41
N ALA A 108 20.02 -0.44 -6.14
CA ALA A 108 19.27 0.30 -5.11
C ALA A 108 19.94 1.67 -4.84
N LEU A 109 21.27 1.71 -4.76
CA LEU A 109 22.03 2.95 -4.61
C LEU A 109 21.85 3.87 -5.82
N ARG A 110 21.93 3.31 -7.04
CA ARG A 110 21.68 4.07 -8.28
C ARG A 110 20.24 4.59 -8.33
N ARG A 111 19.27 3.81 -7.87
CA ARG A 111 17.87 4.20 -7.82
C ARG A 111 17.63 5.34 -6.81
N THR A 112 18.31 5.30 -5.67
CA THR A 112 18.32 6.43 -4.73
C THR A 112 18.87 7.69 -5.37
N TYR A 113 20.00 7.61 -6.09
CA TYR A 113 20.56 8.74 -6.83
C TYR A 113 19.55 9.33 -7.82
N GLU A 114 18.89 8.48 -8.61
CA GLU A 114 17.84 8.93 -9.55
C GLU A 114 16.72 9.68 -8.83
N ILE A 115 16.10 9.08 -7.82
CA ILE A 115 14.94 9.67 -7.13
C ILE A 115 15.30 11.04 -6.54
N VAL A 116 16.41 11.11 -5.80
CA VAL A 116 16.84 12.34 -5.12
C VAL A 116 17.14 13.46 -6.11
N THR A 117 17.94 13.16 -7.14
CA THR A 117 18.35 14.18 -8.13
C THR A 117 17.17 14.69 -8.96
N HIS A 118 16.19 13.85 -9.29
CA HIS A 118 15.00 14.29 -10.01
C HIS A 118 14.06 15.10 -9.12
N MET A 119 13.84 14.67 -7.87
CA MET A 119 13.01 15.43 -6.93
C MET A 119 13.59 16.85 -6.70
N LEU A 120 14.92 16.98 -6.58
CA LEU A 120 15.57 18.28 -6.31
C LEU A 120 16.07 19.02 -7.56
N ALA A 121 15.73 18.59 -8.77
CA ALA A 121 16.26 19.18 -10.00
C ALA A 121 15.96 20.69 -10.13
N GLY A 122 14.82 21.15 -9.61
CA GLY A 122 14.44 22.57 -9.56
C GLY A 122 14.93 23.32 -8.32
N ARG A 123 15.58 22.64 -7.37
CA ARG A 123 15.94 23.12 -6.02
C ARG A 123 17.35 22.69 -5.56
N PRO A 124 18.41 23.07 -6.29
CA PRO A 124 19.78 22.74 -5.89
C PRO A 124 20.20 23.40 -4.56
N ASP A 125 19.55 24.49 -4.16
CA ASP A 125 19.74 25.17 -2.87
C ASP A 125 19.37 24.28 -1.67
N ILE A 126 18.32 23.46 -1.81
CA ILE A 126 17.92 22.49 -0.77
C ILE A 126 19.01 21.42 -0.61
N LEU A 127 19.54 20.89 -1.71
CA LEU A 127 20.60 19.88 -1.67
C LEU A 127 21.88 20.46 -1.06
N ALA A 128 22.23 21.70 -1.39
CA ALA A 128 23.37 22.39 -0.80
C ALA A 128 23.27 22.52 0.73
N ASP A 129 22.10 22.91 1.28
CA ASP A 129 21.88 22.94 2.74
C ASP A 129 21.99 21.55 3.38
N MET A 130 21.53 20.50 2.68
CA MET A 130 21.69 19.11 3.15
C MET A 130 23.17 18.71 3.23
N VAL A 131 23.96 19.01 2.19
CA VAL A 131 25.40 18.72 2.14
C VAL A 131 26.17 19.49 3.21
N GLU A 132 25.91 20.79 3.36
CA GLU A 132 26.58 21.64 4.38
C GLU A 132 26.38 21.09 5.80
N ARG A 133 25.23 20.44 6.05
CA ARG A 133 24.88 19.88 7.36
C ARG A 133 25.32 18.44 7.55
N GLY A 134 26.04 17.88 6.59
CA GLY A 134 26.49 16.50 6.60
C GLY A 134 25.33 15.51 6.58
N MET A 135 24.23 15.82 5.89
CA MET A 135 23.16 14.86 5.64
C MET A 135 23.70 13.66 4.85
N TYR A 136 23.20 12.48 5.17
CA TYR A 136 23.47 11.26 4.42
C TYR A 136 22.24 10.36 4.44
N LEU A 137 22.19 9.45 3.47
CA LEU A 137 21.10 8.48 3.30
C LEU A 137 21.63 7.07 3.52
N ILE A 138 20.77 6.17 3.98
CA ILE A 138 21.11 4.75 4.13
C ILE A 138 20.05 3.86 3.47
N ILE A 139 20.46 2.69 2.97
CA ILE A 139 19.54 1.69 2.42
C ILE A 139 19.50 0.50 3.37
N ILE A 140 18.29 0.14 3.78
CA ILE A 140 18.01 -1.07 4.56
C ILE A 140 17.82 -2.21 3.55
N GLY A 141 18.67 -3.22 3.58
CA GLY A 141 18.59 -4.37 2.68
C GLY A 141 17.29 -5.15 2.82
N LYS A 142 16.88 -5.82 1.75
CA LYS A 142 15.57 -6.52 1.66
C LYS A 142 15.41 -7.67 2.67
N ASP A 143 16.53 -8.19 3.18
CA ASP A 143 16.60 -9.25 4.19
C ASP A 143 17.15 -8.73 5.55
N GLN A 144 17.33 -7.41 5.68
CA GLN A 144 17.72 -6.72 6.91
C GLN A 144 16.50 -6.08 7.59
N VAL A 145 16.58 -5.85 8.89
CA VAL A 145 15.58 -5.10 9.67
C VAL A 145 16.10 -3.71 10.08
N TYR A 146 15.20 -2.84 10.57
CA TYR A 146 15.53 -1.45 10.89
C TYR A 146 16.69 -1.31 11.88
N THR A 147 16.71 -2.18 12.90
CA THR A 147 17.72 -2.17 13.97
C THR A 147 19.04 -2.85 13.60
N ASP A 148 19.16 -3.44 12.40
CA ASP A 148 20.46 -3.87 11.88
C ASP A 148 21.33 -2.67 11.47
N MET A 149 20.71 -1.53 11.20
CA MET A 149 21.43 -0.31 10.82
C MET A 149 22.24 0.19 12.02
N PRO A 150 23.54 0.49 11.88
CA PRO A 150 24.37 1.05 12.96
C PRO A 150 23.74 2.27 13.63
N GLU A 151 23.02 3.09 12.85
CA GLU A 151 22.33 4.30 13.29
C GLU A 151 21.13 4.03 14.20
N ASN A 152 20.53 2.85 14.08
CA ASN A 152 19.26 2.48 14.73
C ASN A 152 19.39 1.27 15.66
N ARG A 153 20.59 0.69 15.83
CA ARG A 153 20.85 -0.51 16.63
C ARG A 153 20.38 -0.46 18.09
N ASN A 154 20.27 0.75 18.64
CA ASN A 154 19.84 0.99 20.02
C ASN A 154 18.43 1.57 20.10
N ALA A 155 17.65 1.51 19.01
CA ALA A 155 16.29 2.02 19.00
C ALA A 155 15.43 1.24 20.02
N PRO A 156 14.59 1.95 20.82
CA PRO A 156 13.73 1.30 21.78
C PRO A 156 12.62 0.51 21.06
N ASN A 157 12.16 -0.59 21.67
CA ASN A 157 11.13 -1.47 21.12
C ASN A 157 11.47 -2.00 19.71
N PRO A 158 12.57 -2.79 19.59
CA PRO A 158 13.05 -3.29 18.30
C PRO A 158 11.99 -4.14 17.58
N ASP A 159 11.19 -4.93 18.31
CA ASP A 159 10.16 -5.78 17.71
C ASP A 159 9.10 -4.93 16.98
N TYR A 160 8.59 -3.88 17.63
CA TYR A 160 7.64 -2.94 17.02
C TYR A 160 8.22 -2.24 15.79
N LEU A 161 9.48 -1.80 15.87
CA LEU A 161 10.14 -1.08 14.77
C LEU A 161 10.48 -2.00 13.61
N ASN A 162 11.05 -3.17 13.87
CA ASN A 162 11.43 -4.14 12.84
C ASN A 162 10.20 -4.71 12.12
N GLU A 163 9.05 -4.79 12.82
CA GLU A 163 7.79 -5.19 12.19
C GLU A 163 7.32 -4.20 11.12
N ARG A 164 7.61 -2.90 11.23
CA ARG A 164 6.99 -1.89 10.34
C ARG A 164 7.98 -1.07 9.52
N VAL A 165 9.14 -0.73 10.07
CA VAL A 165 9.95 0.37 9.54
C VAL A 165 10.80 -0.14 8.39
N ARG A 166 10.48 0.35 7.18
CA ARG A 166 11.29 0.20 5.97
C ARG A 166 11.82 1.52 5.44
N GLY A 167 11.68 2.59 6.21
CA GLY A 167 12.27 3.88 5.95
C GLY A 167 11.94 4.86 7.06
N THR A 168 12.78 5.88 7.21
CA THR A 168 12.59 6.97 8.16
C THR A 168 13.18 8.25 7.60
N GLY A 169 12.43 9.33 7.67
CA GLY A 169 12.92 10.68 7.43
C GLY A 169 13.75 11.16 8.60
N GLY A 170 14.83 11.89 8.32
CA GLY A 170 15.66 12.47 9.38
C GLY A 170 17.11 12.56 8.98
N HIS A 171 17.99 12.17 9.90
CA HIS A 171 19.44 12.16 9.66
C HIS A 171 20.05 10.93 10.36
N PRO A 172 20.42 9.87 9.63
CA PRO A 172 20.18 9.75 8.19
C PRO A 172 18.70 9.60 7.87
N THR A 173 18.39 9.76 6.60
CA THR A 173 17.14 9.25 6.04
C THR A 173 17.37 7.86 5.47
N SER A 174 16.43 6.94 5.69
CA SER A 174 16.57 5.54 5.32
C SER A 174 15.49 5.07 4.34
N PHE A 175 15.86 4.17 3.43
CA PHE A 175 14.95 3.57 2.44
C PHE A 175 15.10 2.05 2.38
N GLY A 176 13.99 1.34 2.18
CA GLY A 176 14.00 -0.11 1.99
C GLY A 176 14.42 -0.48 0.57
N GLU A 177 15.38 -1.39 0.44
CA GLU A 177 15.87 -1.90 -0.84
C GLU A 177 14.73 -2.47 -1.70
N GLU A 178 13.82 -3.23 -1.09
CA GLU A 178 12.69 -3.85 -1.79
C GLU A 178 11.74 -2.80 -2.37
N ASN A 179 11.56 -1.66 -1.70
CA ASN A 179 10.72 -0.58 -2.21
C ASN A 179 11.40 0.20 -3.34
N LEU A 180 12.69 0.53 -3.16
CA LEU A 180 13.50 1.16 -4.20
C LEU A 180 13.48 0.34 -5.49
N LEU A 181 13.63 -0.97 -5.36
CA LEU A 181 13.73 -1.89 -6.50
C LEU A 181 12.38 -2.43 -6.99
N SER A 182 11.27 -1.99 -6.39
CA SER A 182 9.93 -2.51 -6.70
C SER A 182 9.89 -4.05 -6.62
N LEU A 183 10.51 -4.67 -5.62
CA LEU A 183 10.55 -6.12 -5.48
C LEU A 183 9.17 -6.67 -5.06
N PRO A 184 8.78 -7.88 -5.49
CA PRO A 184 7.47 -8.47 -5.15
C PRO A 184 7.26 -8.81 -3.68
N ILE A 185 8.33 -8.68 -2.89
CA ILE A 185 8.37 -8.85 -1.44
C ILE A 185 8.34 -7.51 -0.70
N ASP A 186 7.90 -6.45 -1.37
CA ASP A 186 7.67 -5.14 -0.77
C ASP A 186 6.29 -5.09 -0.09
N ARG A 187 6.29 -4.64 1.16
CA ARG A 187 5.07 -4.38 1.95
C ARG A 187 4.39 -3.08 1.53
N TYR A 188 5.17 -2.24 0.86
CA TYR A 188 4.86 -0.91 0.38
C TYR A 188 4.72 -0.86 -1.15
N ASP A 189 4.32 -1.98 -1.76
CA ASP A 189 4.27 -2.26 -3.19
C ASP A 189 3.42 -1.35 -4.09
N ASP A 190 2.75 -0.36 -3.51
CA ASP A 190 1.91 0.63 -4.17
C ASP A 190 2.15 2.07 -3.68
N GLU A 191 3.26 2.31 -2.98
CA GLU A 191 3.80 3.64 -2.69
C GLU A 191 5.33 3.69 -2.78
N SER A 192 5.91 4.89 -2.90
CA SER A 192 7.36 5.06 -2.72
C SER A 192 7.68 5.60 -1.33
N ILE A 193 8.25 4.75 -0.47
CA ILE A 193 8.83 5.15 0.83
C ILE A 193 9.95 6.16 0.59
N ALA A 194 10.77 5.95 -0.44
CA ALA A 194 11.89 6.85 -0.73
C ALA A 194 11.42 8.29 -0.99
N VAL A 195 10.35 8.47 -1.76
CA VAL A 195 9.75 9.80 -1.98
C VAL A 195 9.18 10.37 -0.68
N HIS A 196 8.45 9.56 0.11
CA HIS A 196 7.86 9.99 1.38
C HIS A 196 8.91 10.46 2.39
N GLU A 197 9.84 9.59 2.74
CA GLU A 197 10.83 9.84 3.79
C GLU A 197 11.83 10.94 3.37
N PHE A 198 12.14 11.02 2.08
CA PHE A 198 12.93 12.13 1.57
C PHE A 198 12.18 13.46 1.64
N CYS A 199 10.85 13.48 1.49
CA CYS A 199 10.06 14.70 1.70
C CYS A 199 10.13 15.23 3.14
N HIS A 200 10.24 14.37 4.17
CA HIS A 200 10.53 14.83 5.54
C HIS A 200 11.91 15.50 5.66
N THR A 201 12.89 14.99 4.92
CA THR A 201 14.24 15.55 4.85
C THR A 201 14.22 16.92 4.16
N ILE A 202 13.49 17.03 3.05
CA ILE A 202 13.26 18.27 2.31
C ILE A 202 12.53 19.29 3.19
N ASP A 203 11.46 18.89 3.89
CA ASP A 203 10.74 19.77 4.83
C ASP A 203 11.69 20.36 5.88
N SER A 204 12.58 19.54 6.42
CA SER A 204 13.58 19.98 7.40
C SER A 204 14.56 21.00 6.82
N ALA A 205 15.00 20.84 5.57
CA ALA A 205 15.86 21.78 4.87
C ALA A 205 15.13 23.09 4.49
N LEU A 206 13.91 22.98 3.97
CA LEU A 206 13.05 24.12 3.62
C LEU A 206 12.80 25.06 4.79
N ARG A 207 12.60 24.54 6.01
CA ARG A 207 12.46 25.37 7.23
C ARG A 207 13.66 26.30 7.50
N ARG A 208 14.79 26.10 6.81
CA ARG A 208 16.02 26.87 6.97
C ARG A 208 16.32 27.73 5.76
N VAL A 209 16.16 27.18 4.56
CA VAL A 209 16.41 27.91 3.31
C VAL A 209 15.27 28.86 2.94
N GLU A 210 14.05 28.60 3.43
CA GLU A 210 12.85 29.41 3.19
C GLU A 210 12.14 29.77 4.49
N PRO A 211 12.27 31.01 4.99
CA PRO A 211 11.61 31.45 6.22
C PRO A 211 10.09 31.27 6.22
N GLU A 212 9.45 31.47 5.07
CA GLU A 212 7.98 31.38 4.91
C GLU A 212 7.46 29.95 4.71
N TRP A 213 8.36 28.95 4.62
CA TRP A 213 7.97 27.57 4.28
C TRP A 213 6.94 27.00 5.26
N ASN A 214 7.19 27.18 6.56
CA ASN A 214 6.31 26.61 7.57
C ASN A 214 4.90 27.22 7.48
N ASP A 215 4.79 28.52 7.22
CA ASP A 215 3.51 29.21 7.12
C ASP A 215 2.73 28.77 5.89
N ARG A 216 3.40 28.63 4.73
CA ARG A 216 2.80 28.09 3.51
C ARG A 216 2.27 26.67 3.69
N ARG A 217 3.08 25.79 4.28
CA ARG A 217 2.68 24.40 4.56
C ARG A 217 1.52 24.33 5.55
N MET A 218 1.57 25.12 6.62
CA MET A 218 0.50 25.18 7.62
C MET A 218 -0.80 25.73 7.04
N ALA A 219 -0.74 26.71 6.13
CA ALA A 219 -1.91 27.24 5.45
C ALA A 219 -2.59 26.19 4.57
N ALA A 220 -1.82 25.45 3.75
CA ALA A 220 -2.35 24.36 2.93
C ALA A 220 -2.94 23.23 3.80
N TYR A 221 -2.22 22.82 4.85
CA TYR A 221 -2.72 21.82 5.79
C TYR A 221 -4.04 22.24 6.46
N ARG A 222 -4.14 23.47 6.95
CA ARG A 222 -5.38 23.98 7.56
C ARG A 222 -6.53 24.03 6.55
N ASN A 223 -6.27 24.42 5.31
CA ASN A 223 -7.27 24.41 4.24
C ASN A 223 -7.81 22.99 4.00
N ALA A 224 -6.92 21.98 3.93
CA ALA A 224 -7.32 20.58 3.80
C ALA A 224 -8.16 20.09 4.99
N VAL A 225 -7.76 20.44 6.23
CA VAL A 225 -8.53 20.12 7.45
C VAL A 225 -9.91 20.78 7.43
N GLU A 226 -10.01 22.07 7.11
CA GLU A 226 -11.26 22.85 7.09
C GLU A 226 -12.25 22.31 6.05
N LYS A 227 -11.74 21.85 4.90
CA LYS A 227 -12.54 21.20 3.85
C LYS A 227 -12.89 19.74 4.15
N GLY A 228 -12.36 19.17 5.23
CA GLY A 228 -12.55 17.76 5.59
C GLY A 228 -11.88 16.78 4.62
N LEU A 229 -10.85 17.23 3.90
CA LEU A 229 -10.07 16.37 3.01
C LEU A 229 -9.27 15.35 3.81
N TYR A 230 -8.99 14.20 3.22
CA TYR A 230 -8.13 13.16 3.82
C TYR A 230 -8.63 12.66 5.19
N LYS A 231 -9.92 12.81 5.49
CA LYS A 231 -10.49 12.42 6.78
C LYS A 231 -10.17 10.96 7.13
N ASP A 232 -9.69 10.74 8.35
CA ASP A 232 -9.33 9.44 8.90
C ASP A 232 -8.21 8.72 8.10
N THR A 233 -7.28 9.48 7.52
CA THR A 233 -6.09 8.96 6.84
C THR A 233 -4.80 9.41 7.56
N TYR A 234 -3.66 8.85 7.14
CA TYR A 234 -2.33 9.20 7.62
C TYR A 234 -1.92 10.63 7.20
N THR A 235 -2.32 11.03 5.99
CA THR A 235 -2.08 12.36 5.41
C THR A 235 -2.49 13.51 6.32
N ILE A 236 -3.61 13.41 7.04
CA ILE A 236 -4.10 14.51 7.89
C ILE A 236 -3.65 14.39 9.36
N SER A 237 -2.76 13.44 9.68
CA SER A 237 -2.32 13.22 11.06
C SER A 237 -1.50 14.38 11.61
N ASN A 238 -0.64 14.98 10.77
CA ASN A 238 0.09 16.20 11.09
C ASN A 238 0.55 16.91 9.79
N PRO A 239 0.99 18.18 9.88
CA PRO A 239 1.42 18.96 8.70
C PRO A 239 2.61 18.39 7.93
N ALA A 240 3.48 17.60 8.56
CA ALA A 240 4.62 16.97 7.90
C ALA A 240 4.20 15.74 7.09
N GLU A 241 3.32 14.87 7.61
CA GLU A 241 2.75 13.77 6.80
C GLU A 241 1.95 14.33 5.63
N TYR A 242 1.16 15.38 5.88
CA TYR A 242 0.39 16.04 4.84
C TYR A 242 1.27 16.42 3.66
N TRP A 243 2.42 17.06 3.93
CA TRP A 243 3.41 17.41 2.91
C TRP A 243 3.96 16.19 2.15
N CYS A 244 4.33 15.13 2.86
CA CYS A 244 4.97 13.97 2.24
C CYS A 244 3.98 13.19 1.35
N GLU A 245 2.75 13.03 1.81
CA GLU A 245 1.68 12.31 1.13
C GLU A 245 1.18 13.04 -0.14
N ILE A 246 1.01 14.36 -0.07
CA ILE A 246 0.66 15.13 -1.28
C ILE A 246 1.81 15.17 -2.27
N ALA A 247 3.07 15.12 -1.81
CA ALA A 247 4.23 15.03 -2.69
C ALA A 247 4.30 13.65 -3.37
N GLN A 248 4.06 12.55 -2.64
CA GLN A 248 3.92 11.22 -3.25
C GLN A 248 2.83 11.20 -4.33
N ALA A 249 1.67 11.81 -4.05
CA ALA A 249 0.58 11.89 -5.03
C ALA A 249 1.00 12.73 -6.25
N TYR A 250 1.70 13.84 -6.04
CA TYR A 250 2.25 14.67 -7.11
C TYR A 250 3.27 13.92 -7.99
N PHE A 251 4.02 12.97 -7.44
CA PHE A 251 4.96 12.13 -8.20
C PHE A 251 4.37 10.79 -8.65
N ASP A 252 3.04 10.59 -8.55
CA ASP A 252 2.32 9.36 -8.95
C ASP A 252 2.72 8.08 -8.19
N CYS A 253 3.10 8.21 -6.93
CA CYS A 253 3.54 7.10 -6.08
C CYS A 253 2.92 7.12 -4.68
N ASN A 254 1.71 7.67 -4.52
CA ASN A 254 0.96 7.53 -3.28
C ASN A 254 0.02 6.32 -3.33
N ARG A 255 -0.03 5.59 -2.22
CA ARG A 255 -0.95 4.48 -1.96
C ARG A 255 -2.37 5.01 -1.74
N VAL A 256 -3.37 4.20 -2.09
CA VAL A 256 -4.78 4.60 -2.01
C VAL A 256 -5.69 3.53 -1.40
N ASN A 257 -6.84 3.98 -0.90
CA ASN A 257 -8.01 3.16 -0.57
C ASN A 257 -7.74 2.01 0.42
N ASN A 258 -7.04 2.30 1.51
CA ASN A 258 -6.85 1.34 2.60
C ASN A 258 -7.07 1.98 3.99
N TRP A 259 -6.81 1.23 5.06
CA TRP A 259 -7.08 1.58 6.46
C TRP A 259 -6.53 2.95 6.91
N ASN A 260 -5.48 3.44 6.25
CA ASN A 260 -4.85 4.72 6.55
C ASN A 260 -4.59 5.61 5.33
N HIS A 261 -4.97 5.25 4.10
CA HIS A 261 -4.78 6.09 2.90
C HIS A 261 -6.09 6.50 2.24
N GLY A 262 -6.07 7.70 1.65
CA GLY A 262 -7.21 8.31 0.97
C GLY A 262 -7.39 7.82 -0.48
N PRO A 263 -8.23 8.51 -1.28
CA PRO A 263 -8.59 8.06 -2.62
C PRO A 263 -7.64 8.54 -3.74
N ILE A 264 -6.63 9.36 -3.44
CA ILE A 264 -5.78 10.00 -4.45
C ILE A 264 -4.35 9.45 -4.42
N GLY A 265 -3.87 9.03 -5.60
CA GLY A 265 -2.53 8.46 -5.79
C GLY A 265 -1.70 9.17 -6.86
N LYS A 266 -2.34 10.04 -7.66
CA LYS A 266 -1.76 10.66 -8.85
C LYS A 266 -1.86 12.18 -8.86
N ARG A 267 -0.98 12.83 -9.61
CA ARG A 267 -0.86 14.29 -9.69
C ARG A 267 -2.16 14.95 -10.15
N GLU A 268 -2.81 14.35 -11.14
CA GLU A 268 -4.07 14.85 -11.69
C GLU A 268 -5.20 14.76 -10.67
N GLN A 269 -5.21 13.69 -9.85
CA GLN A 269 -6.19 13.53 -8.77
C GLN A 269 -5.93 14.55 -7.67
N LEU A 270 -4.68 14.77 -7.28
CA LEU A 270 -4.30 15.80 -6.31
C LEU A 270 -4.78 17.18 -6.76
N LYS A 271 -4.54 17.56 -8.01
CA LYS A 271 -4.96 18.85 -8.57
C LYS A 271 -6.48 19.09 -8.46
N ILE A 272 -7.29 18.04 -8.54
CA ILE A 272 -8.75 18.13 -8.45
C ILE A 272 -9.21 18.10 -6.98
N TYR A 273 -8.61 17.21 -6.18
CA TYR A 273 -9.05 16.92 -4.82
C TYR A 273 -8.54 17.95 -3.80
N ASP A 274 -7.28 18.36 -3.92
CA ASP A 274 -6.60 19.35 -3.07
C ASP A 274 -5.75 20.30 -3.94
N PRO A 275 -6.38 21.29 -4.61
CA PRO A 275 -5.67 22.21 -5.50
C PRO A 275 -4.66 23.09 -4.76
N GLU A 276 -4.90 23.45 -3.49
CA GLU A 276 -3.95 24.18 -2.65
C GLU A 276 -2.72 23.32 -2.32
N GLY A 277 -2.91 22.05 -1.98
CA GLY A 277 -1.83 21.08 -1.80
C GLY A 277 -1.03 20.86 -3.09
N TYR A 278 -1.72 20.73 -4.24
CA TYR A 278 -1.07 20.65 -5.55
C TYR A 278 -0.16 21.86 -5.82
N GLU A 279 -0.67 23.08 -5.60
CA GLU A 279 0.11 24.30 -5.83
C GLU A 279 1.26 24.46 -4.84
N LEU A 280 1.10 24.03 -3.58
CA LEU A 280 2.20 23.96 -2.62
C LEU A 280 3.35 23.09 -3.17
N VAL A 281 3.06 21.86 -3.59
CA VAL A 281 4.06 20.93 -4.12
C VAL A 281 4.71 21.48 -5.39
N ARG A 282 3.90 21.88 -6.37
CA ARG A 282 4.37 22.38 -7.67
C ARG A 282 5.33 23.56 -7.52
N SER A 283 4.97 24.53 -6.68
CA SER A 283 5.78 25.74 -6.50
C SER A 283 7.00 25.53 -5.61
N THR A 284 6.96 24.58 -4.67
CA THR A 284 8.12 24.24 -3.82
C THR A 284 9.20 23.52 -4.59
N PHE A 285 8.85 22.49 -5.38
CA PHE A 285 9.83 21.74 -6.18
C PHE A 285 10.31 22.51 -7.41
N ASN A 286 9.50 23.43 -7.93
CA ASN A 286 9.87 24.39 -8.97
C ASN A 286 10.55 23.73 -10.20
N LEU A 287 10.05 22.56 -10.61
CA LEU A 287 10.57 21.84 -11.76
C LEU A 287 10.20 22.59 -13.05
N SER A 288 11.18 22.79 -13.93
CA SER A 288 10.91 23.21 -15.32
C SER A 288 10.21 22.09 -16.10
N PRO A 289 9.56 22.38 -17.25
CA PRO A 289 8.97 21.35 -18.09
C PRO A 289 9.94 20.23 -18.50
N GLU A 290 11.22 20.56 -18.70
CA GLU A 290 12.27 19.61 -19.04
C GLU A 290 12.72 18.75 -17.85
N GLN A 291 12.43 19.20 -16.63
CA GLN A 291 12.71 18.51 -15.37
C GLN A 291 11.47 17.85 -14.78
N ASP A 292 10.32 17.90 -15.48
CA ASP A 292 9.08 17.32 -14.97
C ASP A 292 9.24 15.81 -14.81
N TRP A 293 9.27 15.37 -13.57
CA TRP A 293 9.52 13.99 -13.21
C TRP A 293 8.29 13.36 -12.59
N ARG A 294 8.09 12.08 -12.87
CA ARG A 294 7.10 11.20 -12.25
C ARG A 294 7.80 9.92 -11.85
N TYR A 295 7.39 9.35 -10.72
CA TYR A 295 7.93 8.09 -10.25
C TYR A 295 7.61 6.99 -11.26
N SER A 296 8.64 6.24 -11.66
CA SER A 296 8.51 5.12 -12.59
C SER A 296 8.77 3.81 -11.86
N TRP A 297 7.77 2.93 -11.80
CA TRP A 297 7.96 1.59 -11.23
C TRP A 297 8.94 0.78 -12.08
N LEU A 298 9.85 0.05 -11.44
CA LEU A 298 10.82 -0.79 -12.16
C LEU A 298 10.19 -2.09 -12.67
N GLN A 299 9.09 -2.50 -12.06
CA GLN A 299 8.23 -3.59 -12.51
C GLN A 299 6.81 -3.39 -12.00
N PRO A 300 5.78 -3.98 -12.66
CA PRO A 300 4.43 -4.00 -12.14
C PRO A 300 4.36 -4.77 -10.81
N LEU A 301 3.66 -4.21 -9.84
CA LEU A 301 3.33 -4.85 -8.57
C LEU A 301 1.83 -4.74 -8.26
N PRO A 302 1.25 -5.73 -7.55
CA PRO A 302 1.86 -7.03 -7.23
C PRO A 302 2.09 -7.88 -8.50
N ASN A 303 3.00 -8.86 -8.44
CA ASN A 303 3.22 -9.83 -9.50
C ASN A 303 3.41 -11.26 -8.93
N VAL A 304 3.66 -12.24 -9.80
CA VAL A 304 3.86 -13.65 -9.43
C VAL A 304 5.32 -14.02 -9.70
N ILE A 305 5.96 -14.60 -8.69
CA ILE A 305 7.34 -15.08 -8.74
C ILE A 305 7.46 -16.51 -8.20
N ALA A 306 8.63 -17.12 -8.32
CA ALA A 306 8.94 -18.33 -7.55
C ALA A 306 8.98 -17.98 -6.04
N PRO A 307 8.56 -18.89 -5.14
CA PRO A 307 8.61 -18.65 -3.70
C PRO A 307 10.02 -18.26 -3.23
N PRO A 308 10.18 -17.10 -2.57
CA PRO A 308 11.48 -16.70 -2.05
C PRO A 308 11.93 -17.63 -0.91
N VAL A 309 13.23 -17.98 -0.89
CA VAL A 309 13.83 -18.95 0.04
C VAL A 309 13.52 -18.62 1.51
N ARG A 310 13.49 -17.33 1.87
CA ARG A 310 13.24 -16.85 3.25
C ARG A 310 11.88 -17.25 3.82
N PHE A 311 10.92 -17.62 2.97
CA PHE A 311 9.59 -18.05 3.43
C PHE A 311 9.51 -19.56 3.68
N HIS A 312 10.58 -20.32 3.43
CA HIS A 312 10.64 -21.77 3.68
C HIS A 312 9.45 -22.56 3.09
N ILE A 313 8.99 -22.15 1.91
CA ILE A 313 7.85 -22.76 1.21
C ILE A 313 8.26 -24.09 0.60
N ASP A 314 7.37 -25.09 0.68
CA ASP A 314 7.59 -26.41 0.09
C ASP A 314 7.85 -26.30 -1.43
N PRO A 315 8.86 -27.00 -1.99
CA PRO A 315 9.20 -26.96 -3.42
C PRO A 315 8.08 -27.40 -4.38
N TYR A 316 7.02 -28.05 -3.87
CA TYR A 316 5.80 -28.30 -4.62
C TYR A 316 5.22 -27.00 -5.19
N TYR A 317 5.21 -25.92 -4.39
CA TYR A 317 4.74 -24.62 -4.82
C TYR A 317 5.81 -23.93 -5.65
N THR A 318 5.45 -23.59 -6.88
CA THR A 318 6.36 -22.93 -7.83
C THR A 318 5.98 -21.49 -8.11
N LYS A 319 4.86 -21.02 -7.54
CA LYS A 319 4.33 -19.67 -7.71
C LYS A 319 3.96 -19.06 -6.36
N PHE A 320 4.25 -17.78 -6.23
CA PHE A 320 4.08 -16.98 -5.03
C PHE A 320 3.66 -15.56 -5.42
N THR A 321 2.69 -15.01 -4.70
CA THR A 321 2.41 -13.58 -4.68
C THR A 321 2.04 -13.15 -3.27
N TRP A 322 2.28 -11.87 -2.95
CA TRP A 322 2.15 -11.35 -1.59
C TRP A 322 1.02 -10.32 -1.52
N ALA A 323 -0.07 -10.68 -0.85
CA ALA A 323 -1.26 -9.85 -0.73
C ALA A 323 -1.20 -9.07 0.59
N ARG A 324 -0.48 -7.93 0.61
CA ARG A 324 -0.27 -7.13 1.83
C ARG A 324 0.27 -8.02 2.96
N GLU A 325 1.39 -8.68 2.69
CA GLU A 325 2.03 -9.64 3.58
C GLU A 325 1.37 -11.02 3.73
N PHE A 326 0.15 -11.22 3.19
CA PHE A 326 -0.47 -12.54 3.18
C PHE A 326 0.05 -13.39 2.02
N THR A 327 0.47 -14.62 2.33
CA THR A 327 1.09 -15.54 1.36
C THR A 327 0.03 -16.22 0.49
N VAL A 328 0.15 -16.05 -0.84
CA VAL A 328 -0.68 -16.75 -1.83
C VAL A 328 0.23 -17.62 -2.71
N LEU A 329 -0.10 -18.90 -2.81
CA LEU A 329 0.71 -19.93 -3.45
C LEU A 329 -0.03 -20.60 -4.60
N GLY A 330 0.74 -21.19 -5.51
CA GLY A 330 0.22 -22.08 -6.53
C GLY A 330 1.32 -22.90 -7.19
N ARG A 331 0.92 -23.87 -7.99
CA ARG A 331 1.83 -24.65 -8.84
C ARG A 331 1.36 -24.62 -10.29
N ARG A 332 0.20 -25.22 -10.59
CA ARG A 332 -0.38 -25.21 -11.95
C ARG A 332 -1.36 -24.08 -12.21
N ALA A 333 -1.78 -23.35 -11.18
CA ALA A 333 -2.66 -22.18 -11.34
C ALA A 333 -2.02 -21.09 -12.21
N SER A 334 -2.84 -20.36 -12.96
CA SER A 334 -2.37 -19.24 -13.78
C SER A 334 -1.93 -18.06 -12.90
N ASP A 335 -1.04 -17.21 -13.43
CA ASP A 335 -0.61 -16.00 -12.71
C ASP A 335 -1.79 -15.04 -12.53
N GLU A 336 -2.68 -14.98 -13.52
CA GLU A 336 -3.94 -14.23 -13.46
C GLU A 336 -4.81 -14.66 -12.26
N ALA A 337 -4.94 -15.96 -12.00
CA ALA A 337 -5.71 -16.47 -10.87
C ALA A 337 -5.07 -16.06 -9.53
N LEU A 338 -3.74 -16.19 -9.41
CA LEU A 338 -3.02 -15.75 -8.19
C LEU A 338 -3.18 -14.25 -7.96
N LEU A 339 -3.06 -13.42 -9.01
CA LEU A 339 -3.20 -11.97 -8.89
C LEU A 339 -4.64 -11.55 -8.62
N LYS A 340 -5.64 -12.26 -9.16
CA LYS A 340 -7.05 -12.03 -8.83
C LYS A 340 -7.37 -12.38 -7.38
N ALA A 341 -6.82 -13.49 -6.88
CA ALA A 341 -6.92 -13.85 -5.47
C ALA A 341 -6.24 -12.79 -4.58
N ASN A 342 -5.03 -12.36 -4.94
CA ASN A 342 -4.30 -11.29 -4.25
C ASN A 342 -5.14 -10.01 -4.18
N ASP A 343 -5.63 -9.51 -5.31
CA ASP A 343 -6.47 -8.31 -5.39
C ASP A 343 -7.75 -8.44 -4.53
N THR A 344 -8.39 -9.60 -4.54
CA THR A 344 -9.58 -9.88 -3.73
C THR A 344 -9.25 -9.81 -2.23
N ILE A 345 -8.13 -10.38 -1.79
CA ILE A 345 -7.66 -10.29 -0.40
C ILE A 345 -7.37 -8.83 -0.02
N ARG A 346 -6.60 -8.10 -0.84
CA ARG A 346 -6.26 -6.70 -0.59
C ARG A 346 -7.51 -5.84 -0.41
N LYS A 347 -8.53 -6.07 -1.24
CA LYS A 347 -9.79 -5.34 -1.17
C LYS A 347 -10.63 -5.80 0.02
N MET A 348 -10.85 -7.09 0.21
CA MET A 348 -11.60 -7.59 1.37
C MET A 348 -11.07 -7.04 2.71
N PHE A 349 -9.76 -6.93 2.85
CA PHE A 349 -9.10 -6.40 4.06
C PHE A 349 -8.62 -4.95 3.96
N ALA A 350 -9.07 -4.19 2.96
CA ALA A 350 -8.60 -2.83 2.71
C ALA A 350 -8.66 -1.95 3.97
N TYR A 351 -9.73 -2.07 4.76
CA TYR A 351 -9.94 -1.30 6.00
C TYR A 351 -9.87 -2.14 7.28
N ARG A 352 -9.45 -3.42 7.18
CA ARG A 352 -9.32 -4.38 8.30
C ARG A 352 -8.00 -5.15 8.25
N HIS A 353 -6.92 -4.41 8.06
CA HIS A 353 -5.58 -5.01 8.02
C HIS A 353 -5.16 -5.59 9.38
N ASP A 354 -5.75 -5.13 10.49
CA ASP A 354 -5.64 -5.76 11.82
C ASP A 354 -6.10 -7.23 11.81
N ILE A 355 -7.17 -7.54 11.08
CA ILE A 355 -7.64 -8.92 10.90
C ILE A 355 -6.69 -9.69 9.99
N LEU A 356 -6.25 -9.10 8.88
CA LEU A 356 -5.32 -9.78 7.97
C LEU A 356 -4.02 -10.16 8.68
N LYS A 357 -3.45 -9.25 9.47
CA LYS A 357 -2.27 -9.48 10.33
C LYS A 357 -2.50 -10.62 11.31
N ALA A 358 -3.70 -10.70 11.84
CA ALA A 358 -4.12 -11.78 12.71
C ALA A 358 -4.18 -13.16 12.01
N LEU A 359 -4.50 -13.21 10.72
CA LEU A 359 -4.42 -14.44 9.93
C LEU A 359 -2.96 -14.77 9.59
N ILE A 360 -2.15 -13.76 9.26
CA ILE A 360 -0.70 -13.91 8.99
C ILE A 360 0.03 -14.46 10.23
N ALA A 361 -0.36 -14.01 11.44
CA ALA A 361 0.23 -14.48 12.69
C ALA A 361 -0.06 -15.96 13.01
N GLU A 362 -1.12 -16.53 12.42
CA GLU A 362 -1.42 -17.97 12.46
C GLU A 362 -0.69 -18.75 11.34
N ASP A 363 0.21 -18.10 10.61
CA ASP A 363 0.89 -18.64 9.43
C ASP A 363 -0.08 -19.15 8.34
N LEU A 364 -1.29 -18.58 8.27
CA LEU A 364 -2.27 -18.95 7.26
C LEU A 364 -1.81 -18.56 5.86
N ARG A 365 -2.03 -19.47 4.90
CA ARG A 365 -1.69 -19.30 3.49
C ARG A 365 -2.89 -19.65 2.61
N LEU A 366 -3.01 -19.00 1.45
CA LEU A 366 -3.99 -19.36 0.44
C LEU A 366 -3.29 -20.10 -0.70
N VAL A 367 -3.81 -21.28 -1.05
CA VAL A 367 -3.37 -22.04 -2.22
C VAL A 367 -4.43 -21.93 -3.31
N VAL A 368 -4.01 -21.50 -4.50
CA VAL A 368 -4.85 -21.52 -5.69
C VAL A 368 -4.54 -22.80 -6.47
N LEU A 369 -5.51 -23.71 -6.53
CA LEU A 369 -5.40 -24.99 -7.23
C LEU A 369 -5.61 -24.78 -8.73
N GLY A 370 -4.62 -25.18 -9.53
CA GLY A 370 -4.65 -25.17 -10.98
C GLY A 370 -5.50 -26.30 -11.58
N PRO A 371 -5.58 -26.38 -12.92
CA PRO A 371 -6.38 -27.41 -13.57
C PRO A 371 -5.85 -28.80 -13.22
N GLY A 372 -6.74 -29.68 -12.79
CA GLY A 372 -6.43 -31.07 -12.44
C GLY A 372 -5.70 -31.27 -11.10
N GLU A 373 -5.41 -30.21 -10.33
CA GLU A 373 -4.90 -30.32 -8.95
C GLU A 373 -6.05 -30.53 -7.93
N SER A 374 -5.84 -31.34 -6.93
CA SER A 374 -6.78 -31.60 -5.84
C SER A 374 -6.11 -31.37 -4.49
N LEU A 375 -6.87 -31.41 -3.40
CA LEU A 375 -6.30 -31.35 -2.05
C LEU A 375 -5.30 -32.48 -1.82
N ALA A 376 -5.49 -33.65 -2.44
CA ALA A 376 -4.57 -34.79 -2.34
C ALA A 376 -3.16 -34.50 -2.91
N ASP A 377 -3.03 -33.52 -3.79
CA ASP A 377 -1.74 -33.17 -4.40
C ASP A 377 -0.90 -32.25 -3.48
N LEU A 378 -1.51 -31.66 -2.46
CA LEU A 378 -0.85 -30.70 -1.58
C LEU A 378 0.10 -31.37 -0.58
N PRO A 379 1.27 -30.78 -0.30
CA PRO A 379 2.18 -31.27 0.74
C PRO A 379 1.53 -31.45 2.12
N GLU A 380 0.55 -30.60 2.43
CA GLU A 380 -0.20 -30.59 3.70
C GLU A 380 -1.29 -31.67 3.77
N TYR A 381 -1.56 -32.40 2.68
CA TYR A 381 -2.63 -33.40 2.62
C TYR A 381 -2.58 -34.49 3.70
N PRO A 382 -1.42 -35.02 4.13
CA PRO A 382 -1.38 -36.00 5.22
C PRO A 382 -2.08 -35.50 6.49
N GLU A 383 -1.87 -34.23 6.85
CA GLU A 383 -2.54 -33.61 8.00
C GLU A 383 -4.03 -33.36 7.75
N MET A 384 -4.41 -33.05 6.50
CA MET A 384 -5.81 -32.92 6.09
C MET A 384 -6.56 -34.25 6.17
N ALA A 385 -5.94 -35.35 5.74
CA ALA A 385 -6.53 -36.68 5.72
C ALA A 385 -6.86 -37.17 7.14
N GLU A 386 -5.98 -36.90 8.11
CA GLU A 386 -6.24 -37.17 9.55
C GLU A 386 -7.48 -36.46 10.09
N ARG A 387 -7.87 -35.35 9.45
CA ARG A 387 -9.04 -34.53 9.80
C ARG A 387 -10.27 -34.86 8.93
N GLY A 388 -10.20 -35.90 8.12
CA GLY A 388 -11.32 -36.37 7.29
C GLY A 388 -11.62 -35.52 6.06
N VAL A 389 -10.65 -34.70 5.61
CA VAL A 389 -10.80 -33.89 4.40
C VAL A 389 -10.82 -34.79 3.16
N ASP A 390 -11.78 -34.55 2.26
CA ASP A 390 -11.90 -35.29 1.02
C ASP A 390 -10.71 -35.02 0.08
N HIS A 391 -10.01 -36.10 -0.28
CA HIS A 391 -8.90 -36.12 -1.22
C HIS A 391 -9.23 -35.49 -2.59
N THR A 392 -10.48 -35.63 -3.08
CA THR A 392 -10.87 -35.07 -4.38
C THR A 392 -11.28 -33.61 -4.34
N GLY A 393 -11.36 -33.02 -3.14
CA GLY A 393 -11.72 -31.63 -2.95
C GLY A 393 -10.82 -30.70 -3.76
N ARG A 394 -11.40 -29.60 -4.24
CA ARG A 394 -10.69 -28.47 -4.86
C ARG A 394 -10.91 -27.17 -4.09
N TYR A 395 -11.28 -27.31 -2.82
CA TYR A 395 -11.73 -26.24 -1.97
C TYR A 395 -11.51 -26.67 -0.52
N LEU A 396 -10.86 -25.81 0.28
CA LEU A 396 -10.63 -26.06 1.70
C LEU A 396 -10.86 -24.77 2.49
N GLU A 397 -11.83 -24.84 3.40
CA GLU A 397 -12.08 -23.79 4.38
C GLU A 397 -11.11 -23.87 5.55
N TYR A 398 -11.15 -22.82 6.38
CA TYR A 398 -10.43 -22.84 7.63
C TYR A 398 -10.77 -24.09 8.44
N THR A 399 -9.73 -24.88 8.69
CA THR A 399 -9.80 -26.09 9.50
C THR A 399 -8.86 -25.88 10.68
N PRO A 400 -9.36 -25.92 11.93
CA PRO A 400 -8.52 -25.71 13.11
C PRO A 400 -7.26 -26.59 13.10
N GLY A 401 -6.11 -25.96 13.32
CA GLY A 401 -4.82 -26.65 13.32
C GLY A 401 -4.30 -27.05 11.94
N LEU A 402 -4.86 -26.51 10.85
CA LEU A 402 -4.25 -26.45 9.52
C LEU A 402 -4.05 -24.98 9.15
N ASN A 403 -2.86 -24.64 8.66
CA ASN A 403 -2.50 -23.28 8.26
C ASN A 403 -2.68 -23.02 6.75
N VAL A 404 -3.54 -23.79 6.09
CA VAL A 404 -3.77 -23.73 4.64
C VAL A 404 -5.25 -23.59 4.30
N LEU A 405 -5.55 -22.63 3.44
CA LEU A 405 -6.81 -22.45 2.75
C LEU A 405 -6.60 -22.82 1.28
N ALA A 406 -7.61 -23.38 0.61
CA ALA A 406 -7.49 -23.72 -0.81
C ALA A 406 -8.73 -23.32 -1.61
N VAL A 407 -8.51 -22.81 -2.82
CA VAL A 407 -9.57 -22.40 -3.76
C VAL A 407 -9.25 -22.89 -5.16
N ASP A 408 -10.29 -23.11 -5.97
CA ASP A 408 -10.15 -23.49 -7.37
C ASP A 408 -9.92 -22.24 -8.22
N GLN A 409 -8.88 -22.23 -9.06
CA GLN A 409 -8.67 -21.13 -10.00
C GLN A 409 -9.88 -20.86 -10.91
N ALA A 410 -10.67 -21.89 -11.25
CA ALA A 410 -11.83 -21.72 -12.12
C ALA A 410 -12.89 -20.84 -11.43
N ASN A 411 -13.06 -20.99 -10.12
CA ASN A 411 -13.91 -20.12 -9.33
C ASN A 411 -13.30 -18.72 -9.17
N VAL A 412 -11.99 -18.62 -8.92
CA VAL A 412 -11.29 -17.32 -8.78
C VAL A 412 -11.45 -16.45 -10.03
N LEU A 413 -11.40 -17.05 -11.22
CA LEU A 413 -11.52 -16.37 -12.50
C LEU A 413 -12.98 -16.21 -13.00
N SER A 414 -13.95 -16.82 -12.32
CA SER A 414 -15.35 -16.88 -12.76
C SER A 414 -16.08 -15.54 -12.60
N ASP A 415 -16.60 -14.98 -13.69
CA ASP A 415 -17.44 -13.76 -13.67
C ASP A 415 -18.84 -14.04 -13.14
N LEU A 416 -19.03 -13.85 -11.83
CA LEU A 416 -20.31 -14.07 -11.16
C LEU A 416 -21.48 -13.32 -11.79
N ALA A 417 -21.22 -12.17 -12.43
CA ALA A 417 -22.27 -11.36 -13.03
C ALA A 417 -22.67 -11.84 -14.43
N ARG A 418 -21.80 -12.59 -15.12
CA ARG A 418 -22.00 -13.03 -16.51
C ARG A 418 -22.13 -14.54 -16.68
N ASP A 419 -21.63 -15.32 -15.75
CA ASP A 419 -21.71 -16.77 -15.78
C ASP A 419 -22.95 -17.26 -15.00
N PRO A 420 -23.97 -17.81 -15.70
CA PRO A 420 -25.19 -18.30 -15.06
C PRO A 420 -24.99 -19.56 -14.21
N TYR A 421 -23.78 -20.14 -14.19
CA TYR A 421 -23.42 -21.30 -13.38
C TYR A 421 -22.41 -20.96 -12.27
N ALA A 422 -22.00 -19.69 -12.17
CA ALA A 422 -21.03 -19.28 -11.19
C ALA A 422 -21.58 -19.41 -9.75
N THR A 423 -20.83 -20.15 -8.94
CA THR A 423 -21.05 -20.26 -7.50
C THR A 423 -20.49 -19.05 -6.76
N GLU A 424 -20.69 -18.97 -5.46
CA GLU A 424 -20.08 -17.95 -4.60
C GLU A 424 -18.55 -17.83 -4.79
N CYS A 425 -17.99 -16.66 -4.48
CA CYS A 425 -16.55 -16.42 -4.50
C CYS A 425 -15.87 -17.19 -3.37
N GLN A 426 -15.13 -18.24 -3.73
CA GLN A 426 -14.43 -19.10 -2.78
C GLN A 426 -13.40 -18.34 -1.96
N VAL A 427 -12.70 -17.34 -2.54
CA VAL A 427 -11.74 -16.52 -1.79
C VAL A 427 -12.43 -15.80 -0.65
N ILE A 428 -13.54 -15.10 -0.91
CA ILE A 428 -14.27 -14.39 0.14
C ILE A 428 -14.84 -15.37 1.17
N ARG A 429 -15.33 -16.54 0.73
CA ARG A 429 -15.85 -17.58 1.64
C ARG A 429 -14.80 -18.09 2.62
N VAL A 430 -13.64 -18.56 2.13
CA VAL A 430 -12.59 -19.10 3.00
C VAL A 430 -12.07 -18.04 3.98
N PHE A 431 -11.95 -16.79 3.54
CA PHE A 431 -11.52 -15.70 4.41
C PHE A 431 -12.58 -15.26 5.41
N ALA A 432 -13.86 -15.25 5.06
CA ALA A 432 -14.94 -14.96 6.01
C ALA A 432 -14.97 -15.99 7.14
N LYS A 433 -14.78 -17.27 6.79
CA LYS A 433 -14.68 -18.38 7.73
C LYS A 433 -13.43 -18.29 8.61
N ALA A 434 -12.25 -18.09 8.00
CA ALA A 434 -10.98 -17.96 8.71
C ALA A 434 -11.00 -16.78 9.69
N LEU A 435 -11.48 -15.62 9.24
CA LEU A 435 -11.64 -14.42 10.06
C LEU A 435 -12.46 -14.74 11.32
N TYR A 436 -13.62 -15.40 11.18
CA TYR A 436 -14.43 -15.77 12.34
C TYR A 436 -13.65 -16.67 13.31
N HIS A 437 -13.10 -17.78 12.83
CA HIS A 437 -12.47 -18.75 13.73
C HIS A 437 -11.18 -18.25 14.39
N VAL A 438 -10.39 -17.44 13.68
CA VAL A 438 -9.12 -16.93 14.18
C VAL A 438 -9.31 -15.75 15.13
N THR A 439 -10.36 -14.94 14.94
CA THR A 439 -10.49 -13.65 15.62
C THR A 439 -11.66 -13.54 16.59
N ALA A 440 -12.79 -14.20 16.32
CA ALA A 440 -14.04 -13.99 17.07
C ALA A 440 -14.00 -14.47 18.53
N THR A 441 -13.10 -15.39 18.88
CA THR A 441 -13.04 -16.02 20.21
C THR A 441 -11.85 -15.59 21.05
N ARG A 442 -11.07 -14.61 20.56
CA ARG A 442 -9.92 -14.08 21.29
C ARG A 442 -10.37 -13.47 22.62
N PRO A 443 -9.53 -13.55 23.67
CA PRO A 443 -9.80 -12.83 24.89
C PRO A 443 -9.78 -11.32 24.62
N VAL A 444 -10.62 -10.59 25.35
CA VAL A 444 -10.57 -9.12 25.37
C VAL A 444 -9.17 -8.70 25.79
N ASP A 445 -8.54 -7.85 24.99
CA ASP A 445 -7.32 -7.18 25.42
C ASP A 445 -7.70 -5.89 26.17
N PRO A 446 -7.50 -5.83 27.50
CA PRO A 446 -7.85 -4.65 28.28
C PRO A 446 -7.03 -3.42 27.91
N ASN A 447 -5.88 -3.62 27.24
CA ASN A 447 -4.99 -2.56 26.82
C ASN A 447 -5.21 -2.12 25.38
N TRP A 448 -6.08 -2.77 24.59
CA TRP A 448 -6.23 -2.45 23.15
C TRP A 448 -6.37 -0.95 22.87
N GLU A 449 -7.27 -0.27 23.59
CA GLU A 449 -7.52 1.18 23.45
C GLU A 449 -6.47 2.04 24.19
N ASN A 450 -5.62 1.44 25.03
CA ASN A 450 -4.70 2.12 25.95
C ASN A 450 -3.21 1.82 25.67
N ARG A 451 -2.88 1.10 24.59
CA ARG A 451 -1.51 0.76 24.18
C ARG A 451 -0.65 1.98 23.80
N ARG A 452 -1.25 3.18 23.71
CA ARG A 452 -0.57 4.46 23.43
C ARG A 452 0.40 4.37 22.25
N ARG A 453 1.71 4.30 22.51
CA ARG A 453 2.78 4.31 21.50
C ARG A 453 2.99 2.96 20.83
N ASP A 454 2.43 1.90 21.41
CA ASP A 454 2.56 0.53 20.91
C ASP A 454 1.38 0.13 19.99
N VAL A 455 0.44 1.05 19.73
CA VAL A 455 -0.66 0.82 18.77
C VAL A 455 -0.07 0.83 17.36
N GLN A 456 -0.33 -0.24 16.59
CA GLN A 456 0.04 -0.27 15.18
C GLN A 456 -0.94 0.57 14.36
N GLN A 457 -0.47 1.19 13.27
CA GLN A 457 -1.32 2.09 12.46
C GLN A 457 -2.58 1.40 11.90
N TYR A 458 -2.52 0.09 11.64
CA TYR A 458 -3.67 -0.70 11.17
C TYR A 458 -4.68 -1.06 12.27
N GLU A 459 -4.35 -0.83 13.54
CA GLU A 459 -5.24 -1.03 14.69
C GLU A 459 -5.99 0.25 15.06
N LEU A 460 -5.64 1.40 14.45
CA LEU A 460 -6.28 2.68 14.72
C LEU A 460 -7.71 2.72 14.20
N ARG A 461 -8.63 3.23 15.04
CA ARG A 461 -10.05 3.52 14.69
C ARG A 461 -10.85 2.27 14.30
N VAL A 462 -10.40 1.08 14.68
CA VAL A 462 -11.13 -0.17 14.54
C VAL A 462 -11.31 -0.84 15.88
N GLN A 463 -12.46 -1.48 16.07
CA GLN A 463 -12.66 -2.33 17.24
C GLN A 463 -12.00 -3.69 16.98
N ARG A 464 -11.13 -4.11 17.91
CA ARG A 464 -10.56 -5.47 17.88
C ARG A 464 -11.70 -6.48 17.83
N MET A 465 -11.60 -7.42 16.90
CA MET A 465 -12.48 -8.58 16.91
C MET A 465 -12.00 -9.56 17.99
N ASP A 466 -12.90 -9.85 18.93
CA ASP A 466 -12.69 -10.70 20.11
C ASP A 466 -14.02 -11.32 20.57
N VAL A 467 -14.05 -12.01 21.71
CA VAL A 467 -15.22 -12.72 22.25
C VAL A 467 -16.53 -11.90 22.26
N ARG A 468 -16.46 -10.56 22.38
CA ARG A 468 -17.65 -9.70 22.34
C ARG A 468 -18.32 -9.70 20.97
N PHE A 469 -17.54 -9.86 19.90
CA PHE A 469 -18.07 -10.06 18.56
C PHE A 469 -18.83 -11.39 18.47
N ASP A 470 -18.28 -12.50 18.98
CA ASP A 470 -18.96 -13.81 18.93
C ASP A 470 -20.26 -13.79 19.74
N GLU A 471 -20.28 -13.11 20.90
CA GLU A 471 -21.48 -12.89 21.69
C GLU A 471 -22.56 -12.13 20.90
N ARG A 472 -22.18 -11.04 20.20
CA ARG A 472 -23.11 -10.27 19.35
C ARG A 472 -23.61 -11.10 18.16
N LEU A 473 -22.72 -11.84 17.49
CA LEU A 473 -23.09 -12.74 16.39
C LEU A 473 -24.03 -13.84 16.87
N LYS A 474 -23.80 -14.39 18.07
CA LYS A 474 -24.70 -15.38 18.68
C LYS A 474 -26.10 -14.81 18.90
N ALA A 475 -26.21 -13.63 19.49
CA ALA A 475 -27.52 -13.01 19.72
C ALA A 475 -28.28 -12.79 18.40
N LEU A 476 -27.58 -12.31 17.35
CA LEU A 476 -28.16 -12.12 16.02
C LEU A 476 -28.58 -13.44 15.37
N TYR A 477 -27.73 -14.46 15.45
CA TYR A 477 -28.03 -15.80 14.96
C TYR A 477 -29.28 -16.38 15.63
N ASP A 478 -29.35 -16.34 16.97
CA ASP A 478 -30.49 -16.84 17.72
C ASP A 478 -31.79 -16.10 17.35
N ASP A 479 -31.74 -14.76 17.20
CA ASP A 479 -32.89 -13.94 16.73
C ASP A 479 -33.33 -14.36 15.31
N ALA A 480 -32.39 -14.44 14.37
CA ALA A 480 -32.66 -14.80 12.99
C ALA A 480 -33.29 -16.20 12.89
N MET A 481 -32.75 -17.18 13.63
CA MET A 481 -33.31 -18.54 13.68
C MET A 481 -34.71 -18.55 14.30
N SER A 482 -34.95 -17.76 15.35
CA SER A 482 -36.27 -17.65 16.00
C SER A 482 -37.34 -17.06 15.06
N ARG A 483 -36.93 -16.20 14.14
CA ARG A 483 -37.78 -15.58 13.10
C ARG A 483 -37.92 -16.45 11.85
N GLY A 484 -37.23 -17.60 11.80
CA GLY A 484 -37.25 -18.52 10.67
C GLY A 484 -36.50 -18.02 9.44
N LEU A 485 -35.56 -17.08 9.62
CA LEU A 485 -34.71 -16.59 8.54
C LEU A 485 -33.72 -17.67 8.07
N TRP A 486 -33.21 -17.49 6.86
CA TRP A 486 -32.21 -18.30 6.18
C TRP A 486 -32.62 -19.74 5.91
N LYS A 487 -33.91 -20.06 5.98
CA LYS A 487 -34.41 -21.43 5.95
C LYS A 487 -34.01 -22.14 4.66
N GLY A 488 -33.37 -23.31 4.79
CA GLY A 488 -32.94 -24.09 3.62
C GLY A 488 -31.60 -23.64 3.02
N THR A 489 -30.91 -22.69 3.65
CA THR A 489 -29.52 -22.35 3.34
C THR A 489 -28.58 -22.89 4.43
N VAL A 490 -27.28 -22.88 4.17
CA VAL A 490 -26.26 -23.33 5.13
C VAL A 490 -26.16 -22.42 6.37
N ALA A 491 -26.62 -21.17 6.28
CA ALA A 491 -26.61 -20.22 7.38
C ALA A 491 -27.38 -20.70 8.62
N VAL A 492 -28.30 -21.68 8.51
CA VAL A 492 -29.04 -22.23 9.67
C VAL A 492 -28.25 -23.26 10.48
N HIS A 493 -27.06 -23.68 10.01
CA HIS A 493 -26.33 -24.75 10.65
C HIS A 493 -25.54 -24.27 11.88
N ASN A 494 -24.93 -23.09 11.79
CA ASN A 494 -24.15 -22.50 12.87
C ASN A 494 -23.81 -21.02 12.60
N ARG A 495 -23.27 -20.35 13.63
CA ARG A 495 -22.86 -18.93 13.58
C ARG A 495 -21.82 -18.64 12.50
N ALA A 496 -20.89 -19.55 12.24
CA ALA A 496 -19.84 -19.34 11.26
C ALA A 496 -20.40 -19.34 9.84
N GLU A 497 -21.33 -20.24 9.51
CA GLU A 497 -22.06 -20.21 8.22
C GLU A 497 -22.91 -18.94 8.10
N TYR A 498 -23.69 -18.61 9.14
CA TYR A 498 -24.50 -17.39 9.16
C TYR A 498 -23.68 -16.12 8.90
N TRP A 499 -22.52 -16.00 9.55
CA TRP A 499 -21.56 -14.93 9.30
C TRP A 499 -21.04 -14.94 7.86
N THR A 500 -20.66 -16.12 7.36
CA THR A 500 -20.06 -16.30 6.02
C THR A 500 -21.03 -15.87 4.92
N GLU A 501 -22.29 -16.29 4.99
CA GLU A 501 -23.34 -15.88 4.04
C GLU A 501 -23.58 -14.36 4.09
N GLY A 502 -23.54 -13.77 5.29
CA GLY A 502 -23.61 -12.30 5.45
C GLY A 502 -22.45 -11.57 4.78
N VAL A 503 -21.22 -12.05 4.94
CA VAL A 503 -20.03 -11.45 4.31
C VAL A 503 -20.08 -11.59 2.78
N LEU A 504 -20.47 -12.76 2.28
CA LEU A 504 -20.63 -12.98 0.84
C LEU A 504 -21.66 -12.03 0.26
N ALA A 505 -22.84 -11.91 0.88
CA ALA A 505 -23.87 -10.98 0.42
C ALA A 505 -23.40 -9.52 0.50
N TYR A 506 -22.70 -9.12 1.56
CA TYR A 506 -22.20 -7.75 1.73
C TYR A 506 -21.22 -7.31 0.64
N PHE A 507 -20.42 -8.23 0.11
CA PHE A 507 -19.49 -7.97 -0.99
C PHE A 507 -20.06 -8.32 -2.37
N ASP A 508 -21.37 -8.60 -2.50
CA ASP A 508 -22.00 -9.05 -3.75
C ASP A 508 -21.33 -10.32 -4.33
N ALA A 509 -20.90 -11.23 -3.46
CA ALA A 509 -20.04 -12.37 -3.78
C ALA A 509 -20.74 -13.74 -3.75
N VAL A 510 -22.07 -13.76 -3.69
CA VAL A 510 -22.90 -14.98 -3.58
C VAL A 510 -23.07 -15.71 -4.92
N GLY A 511 -22.91 -15.01 -6.06
CA GLY A 511 -23.17 -15.57 -7.38
C GLY A 511 -24.65 -15.92 -7.57
N GLN A 512 -24.96 -17.10 -8.13
CA GLN A 512 -26.35 -17.53 -8.31
C GLN A 512 -27.08 -17.80 -6.98
N GLY A 513 -26.35 -18.21 -5.93
CA GLY A 513 -26.85 -18.39 -4.56
C GLY A 513 -28.01 -19.37 -4.40
N VAL A 514 -28.16 -19.94 -3.19
CA VAL A 514 -29.41 -20.63 -2.84
C VAL A 514 -30.39 -19.60 -2.32
N CYS A 515 -31.60 -19.55 -2.90
CA CYS A 515 -32.67 -18.73 -2.37
C CYS A 515 -33.15 -19.32 -1.03
N PRO A 516 -33.14 -18.58 0.08
CA PRO A 516 -33.82 -19.02 1.30
C PRO A 516 -35.28 -19.33 1.00
N ASN A 517 -35.80 -20.40 1.58
CA ASN A 517 -37.20 -20.83 1.43
C ASN A 517 -38.20 -19.81 1.98
N ASP A 518 -37.73 -18.89 2.82
CA ASP A 518 -38.48 -17.78 3.40
C ASP A 518 -38.27 -16.44 2.66
N ALA A 519 -37.54 -16.44 1.53
CA ALA A 519 -37.30 -15.28 0.68
C ALA A 519 -37.81 -15.51 -0.76
N ALA A 520 -38.10 -14.42 -1.47
CA ALA A 520 -38.54 -14.48 -2.86
C ALA A 520 -37.38 -14.55 -3.87
N ALA A 521 -36.16 -14.27 -3.44
CA ALA A 521 -34.94 -14.26 -4.25
C ALA A 521 -33.70 -14.52 -3.38
N PRO A 522 -32.57 -14.94 -3.96
CA PRO A 522 -31.30 -15.06 -3.26
C PRO A 522 -30.88 -13.73 -2.61
N ILE A 523 -30.27 -13.83 -1.43
CA ILE A 523 -29.73 -12.67 -0.69
C ILE A 523 -28.32 -12.38 -1.22
N ALA A 524 -28.23 -12.01 -2.50
CA ALA A 524 -26.96 -11.99 -3.22
C ALA A 524 -26.22 -10.65 -3.17
N THR A 525 -26.84 -9.59 -2.63
CA THR A 525 -26.26 -8.24 -2.60
C THR A 525 -26.32 -7.61 -1.22
N ARG A 526 -25.49 -6.59 -1.02
CA ARG A 526 -25.47 -5.81 0.21
C ARG A 526 -26.84 -5.21 0.55
N GLU A 527 -27.54 -4.70 -0.46
CA GLU A 527 -28.88 -4.15 -0.31
C GLU A 527 -29.91 -5.22 0.07
N ALA A 528 -29.82 -6.39 -0.56
CA ALA A 528 -30.71 -7.52 -0.25
C ALA A 528 -30.49 -7.97 1.20
N LEU A 529 -29.23 -8.11 1.63
CA LEU A 529 -28.90 -8.45 3.01
C LEU A 529 -29.47 -7.41 3.99
N LYS A 530 -29.28 -6.12 3.72
CA LYS A 530 -29.80 -5.04 4.56
C LYS A 530 -31.32 -5.09 4.71
N ALA A 531 -32.04 -5.41 3.64
CA ALA A 531 -33.49 -5.50 3.65
C ALA A 531 -34.00 -6.76 4.36
N TYR A 532 -33.30 -7.88 4.18
CA TYR A 532 -33.70 -9.20 4.66
C TYR A 532 -33.28 -9.46 6.11
N ASP A 533 -32.01 -9.24 6.43
CA ASP A 533 -31.40 -9.43 7.74
C ASP A 533 -30.57 -8.18 8.13
N PRO A 534 -31.24 -7.09 8.56
CA PRO A 534 -30.58 -5.83 8.87
C PRO A 534 -29.56 -5.93 10.02
N GLY A 535 -29.75 -6.88 10.95
CA GLY A 535 -28.85 -7.10 12.08
C GLY A 535 -27.52 -7.70 11.63
N LEU A 536 -27.57 -8.74 10.78
CA LEU A 536 -26.36 -9.29 10.15
C LEU A 536 -25.68 -8.27 9.25
N PHE A 537 -26.45 -7.53 8.44
CA PHE A 537 -25.91 -6.44 7.62
C PHE A 537 -25.11 -5.44 8.44
N GLU A 538 -25.68 -4.95 9.56
CA GLU A 538 -25.01 -3.94 10.39
C GLU A 538 -23.73 -4.49 11.03
N LEU A 539 -23.75 -5.75 11.48
CA LEU A 539 -22.56 -6.41 12.01
C LEU A 539 -21.45 -6.51 10.95
N VAL A 540 -21.78 -6.94 9.73
CA VAL A 540 -20.82 -7.04 8.63
C VAL A 540 -20.33 -5.66 8.20
N GLU A 541 -21.20 -4.66 8.04
CA GLU A 541 -20.84 -3.29 7.66
C GLU A 541 -19.85 -2.67 8.67
N THR A 542 -20.14 -2.83 9.96
CA THR A 542 -19.29 -2.32 11.04
C THR A 542 -17.95 -3.06 11.08
N THR A 543 -17.98 -4.37 10.90
CA THR A 543 -16.77 -5.21 10.96
C THR A 543 -15.87 -4.95 9.76
N MET A 544 -16.40 -4.86 8.54
CA MET A 544 -15.56 -4.66 7.34
C MET A 544 -15.12 -3.20 7.15
N ALA A 545 -15.66 -2.26 7.93
CA ALA A 545 -15.23 -0.86 8.02
C ALA A 545 -15.24 -0.06 6.70
N TYR A 546 -16.10 -0.46 5.75
CA TYR A 546 -16.25 0.20 4.44
C TYR A 546 -17.09 1.48 4.46
N LYS A 547 -17.89 1.69 5.51
CA LYS A 547 -18.82 2.81 5.62
C LYS A 547 -18.07 4.15 5.59
N GLY A 548 -18.44 5.02 4.64
CA GLY A 548 -17.83 6.33 4.48
C GLY A 548 -16.42 6.30 3.85
N LYS A 549 -16.00 5.15 3.32
CA LYS A 549 -14.75 4.97 2.59
C LYS A 549 -15.02 4.69 1.11
N VAL A 550 -13.97 4.48 0.31
CA VAL A 550 -14.14 4.05 -1.07
C VAL A 550 -14.73 2.65 -1.06
N ASP A 551 -15.94 2.53 -1.59
CA ASP A 551 -16.71 1.29 -1.61
C ASP A 551 -16.06 0.26 -2.55
N TRP A 552 -16.20 -1.01 -2.19
CA TRP A 552 -15.86 -2.13 -3.04
C TRP A 552 -16.92 -3.23 -2.95
N ARG A 553 -17.17 -3.84 -4.10
CA ARG A 553 -18.03 -4.99 -4.31
C ARG A 553 -17.29 -5.95 -5.23
N TYR A 554 -17.41 -7.24 -4.99
CA TYR A 554 -16.87 -8.27 -5.84
C TYR A 554 -17.59 -8.24 -7.19
N ARG A 555 -16.93 -7.66 -8.18
CA ARG A 555 -17.34 -7.63 -9.58
C ARG A 555 -16.08 -7.90 -10.39
N LEU A 556 -16.20 -8.72 -11.44
CA LEU A 556 -15.09 -9.03 -12.34
C LEU A 556 -14.86 -7.94 -13.37
#